data_AF-A0A8J7XMJ2-F1
#
_entry.id   AF-A0A8J7XMJ2-F1
#
_cell.length_a   1.000
_cell.length_b   1.000
_cell.length_c   1.000
_cell.angle_alpha   90.00
_cell.angle_beta   90.00
_cell.angle_gamma   90.00
#
_symmetry.space_group_name_H-M   'P 1'
#
loop_
_entity.id
_entity.type
_entity.pdbx_description
1 polymer ?
#
loop_
_entity_poly.entity_id
_entity_poly.type
_entity_poly.pdbx_seq_one_letter_code
_entity_poly.pdbx_strand_id
1 'polypeptide(L)'
;MKWEERLRAQMPQNALASAGMMCLYCDLGPCTVNPFDEEPREGACGITAEGMNYVNLGMVVTKGLQDYDVMKRLPLSMDKMLGPSHVPGITKIDLLDASKEMLDISVNRVLEWGTEQRKPREIEHGIGVLQRDYVNIVLTDYSPEMIKQSRSQKVRDMAREKNGQGINLVGALCGGAEASYNYGIPLLGDAGEMEEAGDMIDYVYQGGDVTEACEKAVENFSKRDKATFRHYTPKRYTIGHTIDKEAINEAVNKGVVKGVVALMGCEAGKSTWDIRTLVEEVAENGFMVINLGCHMREAELGVKGCPLMDEYNIPCVINGGACEPGKVLGLNKLTVLMPRWREPRMLTAAFAFASEKIPVILGVVPFVIPKVRSQLQDAGIKVEIDSSKVAELLG
;
A
#
# COMPACT_ATOMS: atom_id res chain seq x y z
N MET A 1 11.96 19.61 -7.52
CA MET A 1 12.25 18.37 -8.26
C MET A 1 11.23 17.34 -7.81
N LYS A 2 10.36 16.84 -8.68
CA LYS A 2 9.34 15.80 -8.35
C LYS A 2 9.99 14.44 -8.05
N TRP A 3 9.28 13.49 -7.44
CA TRP A 3 9.85 12.16 -7.15
C TRP A 3 10.30 11.41 -8.41
N GLU A 4 9.63 11.56 -9.55
CA GLU A 4 10.00 10.91 -10.81
C GLU A 4 11.34 11.43 -11.31
N GLU A 5 11.60 12.73 -11.14
CA GLU A 5 12.86 13.35 -11.50
C GLU A 5 13.99 12.89 -10.57
N ARG A 6 13.70 12.81 -9.25
CA ARG A 6 14.64 12.24 -8.26
C ARG A 6 14.95 10.78 -8.57
N LEU A 7 13.95 9.98 -8.93
CA LEU A 7 14.12 8.58 -9.30
C LEU A 7 14.93 8.47 -10.59
N ARG A 8 14.61 9.26 -11.63
CA ARG A 8 15.37 9.27 -12.89
C ARG A 8 16.83 9.62 -12.68
N ALA A 9 17.13 10.58 -11.79
CA ALA A 9 18.50 10.93 -11.43
C ALA A 9 19.26 9.79 -10.73
N GLN A 10 18.55 8.82 -10.15
CA GLN A 10 19.13 7.61 -9.55
C GLN A 10 19.29 6.46 -10.56
N MET A 11 18.85 6.61 -11.82
CA MET A 11 18.87 5.52 -12.81
C MET A 11 20.09 5.60 -13.74
N PRO A 12 20.71 4.45 -14.10
CA PRO A 12 20.45 3.12 -13.54
C PRO A 12 20.93 3.04 -12.09
N GLN A 13 20.11 2.44 -11.22
CA GLN A 13 20.51 2.22 -9.84
C GLN A 13 21.63 1.18 -9.75
N ASN A 14 22.43 1.25 -8.68
CA ASN A 14 23.54 0.34 -8.45
C ASN A 14 23.05 -1.13 -8.46
N ALA A 15 23.72 -1.98 -9.25
CA ALA A 15 23.31 -3.36 -9.45
C ALA A 15 23.43 -4.22 -8.18
N LEU A 16 24.50 -4.04 -7.39
CA LEU A 16 24.70 -4.75 -6.12
C LEU A 16 23.66 -4.34 -5.08
N ALA A 17 23.39 -3.04 -4.95
CA ALA A 17 22.32 -2.53 -4.09
C ALA A 17 20.95 -3.09 -4.51
N SER A 18 20.68 -3.14 -5.81
CA SER A 18 19.42 -3.67 -6.36
C SER A 18 19.26 -5.18 -6.14
N ALA A 19 20.35 -5.92 -5.95
CA ALA A 19 20.35 -7.33 -5.58
C ALA A 19 20.37 -7.55 -4.05
N GLY A 20 20.38 -6.48 -3.25
CA GLY A 20 20.48 -6.55 -1.79
C GLY A 20 21.84 -7.06 -1.29
N MET A 21 22.90 -6.78 -2.03
CA MET A 21 24.27 -7.23 -1.76
C MET A 21 25.14 -6.17 -1.09
N MET A 22 24.53 -5.39 -0.19
CA MET A 22 25.21 -4.42 0.65
C MET A 22 24.85 -4.68 2.11
N CYS A 23 25.84 -4.64 3.00
CA CYS A 23 25.66 -4.83 4.43
C CYS A 23 26.40 -3.71 5.20
N LEU A 24 25.67 -3.05 6.09
CA LEU A 24 26.10 -1.86 6.85
C LEU A 24 25.93 -2.02 8.37
N TYR A 25 25.81 -3.26 8.87
CA TYR A 25 25.36 -3.53 10.23
C TYR A 25 26.47 -3.56 11.30
N CYS A 26 27.75 -3.56 10.90
CA CYS A 26 28.88 -3.50 11.83
C CYS A 26 30.07 -2.73 11.21
N ASP A 27 31.07 -2.46 12.05
CA ASP A 27 32.28 -1.68 11.73
C ASP A 27 33.34 -2.46 10.93
N LEU A 28 33.16 -3.77 10.72
CA LEU A 28 33.94 -4.54 9.73
C LEU A 28 33.57 -4.15 8.29
N GLY A 29 32.39 -3.57 8.08
CA GLY A 29 31.90 -3.09 6.79
C GLY A 29 32.32 -1.64 6.47
N PRO A 30 31.74 -1.03 5.42
CA PRO A 30 30.64 -1.54 4.59
C PRO A 30 31.07 -2.75 3.75
N CYS A 31 30.30 -3.84 3.80
CA CYS A 31 30.55 -5.00 2.95
C CYS A 31 29.67 -4.94 1.70
N THR A 32 30.25 -5.31 0.58
CA THR A 32 29.54 -5.64 -0.66
C THR A 32 29.89 -7.07 -1.02
N VAL A 33 28.93 -7.84 -1.53
CA VAL A 33 29.18 -9.18 -2.08
C VAL A 33 28.83 -9.15 -3.56
N ASN A 34 29.74 -9.57 -4.43
CA ASN A 34 29.43 -9.60 -5.85
C ASN A 34 29.10 -11.04 -6.29
N PRO A 35 27.80 -11.41 -6.39
CA PRO A 35 27.43 -12.74 -6.85
C PRO A 35 27.64 -12.94 -8.36
N PHE A 36 28.10 -11.91 -9.08
CA PHE A 36 28.26 -11.91 -10.54
C PHE A 36 29.73 -11.84 -10.99
N ASP A 37 30.70 -11.75 -10.07
CA ASP A 37 32.13 -11.58 -10.35
C ASP A 37 32.98 -12.47 -9.43
N GLU A 38 34.31 -12.44 -9.59
CA GLU A 38 35.21 -13.34 -8.88
C GLU A 38 35.38 -13.00 -7.39
N GLU A 39 35.44 -11.73 -6.99
CA GLU A 39 35.61 -11.29 -5.60
C GLU A 39 34.94 -9.91 -5.36
N PRO A 40 34.52 -9.56 -4.13
CA PRO A 40 34.43 -10.39 -2.93
C PRO A 40 33.18 -11.29 -2.94
N ARG A 41 33.34 -12.59 -2.63
CA ARG A 41 32.22 -13.56 -2.60
C ARG A 41 31.48 -13.67 -1.26
N GLU A 42 32.07 -13.11 -0.21
CA GLU A 42 31.53 -13.09 1.15
C GLU A 42 31.83 -11.76 1.84
N GLY A 43 31.05 -11.41 2.86
CA GLY A 43 31.36 -10.24 3.69
C GLY A 43 32.57 -10.50 4.60
N ALA A 44 33.13 -9.45 5.19
CA ALA A 44 34.31 -9.53 6.07
C ALA A 44 34.14 -10.51 7.26
N CYS A 45 32.90 -10.75 7.68
CA CYS A 45 32.56 -11.72 8.71
C CYS A 45 32.30 -13.14 8.20
N GLY A 46 32.47 -13.42 6.90
CA GLY A 46 32.16 -14.71 6.27
C GLY A 46 30.71 -14.89 5.84
N ILE A 47 29.87 -13.84 5.85
CA ILE A 47 28.46 -13.96 5.43
C ILE A 47 28.37 -14.16 3.91
N THR A 48 27.61 -15.16 3.48
CA THR A 48 27.36 -15.42 2.06
C THR A 48 26.37 -14.43 1.45
N ALA A 49 26.32 -14.35 0.11
CA ALA A 49 25.31 -13.57 -0.62
C ALA A 49 23.87 -13.91 -0.18
N GLU A 50 23.56 -15.21 -0.05
CA GLU A 50 22.25 -15.69 0.40
C GLU A 50 21.96 -15.25 1.83
N GLY A 51 22.92 -15.42 2.75
CA GLY A 51 22.76 -14.99 4.14
C GLY A 51 22.55 -13.48 4.25
N MET A 52 23.29 -12.69 3.47
CA MET A 52 23.14 -11.23 3.43
C MET A 52 21.74 -10.82 2.97
N ASN A 53 21.19 -11.48 1.94
CA ASN A 53 19.81 -11.24 1.51
C ASN A 53 18.79 -11.55 2.62
N TYR A 54 18.93 -12.66 3.35
CA TYR A 54 18.00 -12.99 4.43
C TYR A 54 18.06 -11.99 5.59
N VAL A 55 19.26 -11.51 5.97
CA VAL A 55 19.41 -10.45 6.98
C VAL A 55 18.77 -9.15 6.49
N ASN A 56 19.05 -8.74 5.25
CA ASN A 56 18.48 -7.53 4.66
C ASN A 56 16.95 -7.58 4.56
N LEU A 57 16.39 -8.73 4.14
CA LEU A 57 14.94 -8.97 4.15
C LEU A 57 14.38 -8.95 5.58
N GLY A 58 15.11 -9.53 6.55
CA GLY A 58 14.73 -9.50 7.96
C GLY A 58 14.58 -8.08 8.49
N MET A 59 15.50 -7.17 8.12
CA MET A 59 15.40 -5.76 8.50
C MET A 59 14.18 -5.06 7.86
N VAL A 60 13.84 -5.39 6.61
CA VAL A 60 12.61 -4.91 5.97
C VAL A 60 11.39 -5.43 6.73
N VAL A 61 11.36 -6.72 7.06
CA VAL A 61 10.27 -7.33 7.84
C VAL A 61 10.12 -6.66 9.20
N THR A 62 11.22 -6.47 9.95
CA THR A 62 11.21 -5.75 11.23
C THR A 62 10.63 -4.35 11.11
N LYS A 63 11.04 -3.58 10.09
CA LYS A 63 10.49 -2.23 9.89
C LYS A 63 9.00 -2.24 9.55
N GLY A 64 8.53 -3.24 8.78
CA GLY A 64 7.11 -3.37 8.47
C GLY A 64 6.27 -3.83 9.68
N LEU A 65 6.81 -4.73 10.51
CA LEU A 65 6.19 -5.18 11.76
C LEU A 65 6.00 -4.03 12.77
N GLN A 66 6.92 -3.06 12.80
CA GLN A 66 6.77 -1.86 13.61
C GLN A 66 5.56 -1.00 13.22
N ASP A 67 5.13 -1.00 11.95
CA ASP A 67 3.91 -0.27 11.53
C ASP A 67 2.61 -0.95 12.02
N TYR A 68 2.74 -2.15 12.59
CA TYR A 68 1.68 -2.92 13.24
C TYR A 68 1.93 -3.08 14.75
N ASP A 69 2.87 -2.32 15.32
CA ASP A 69 3.25 -2.40 16.74
C ASP A 69 3.68 -3.82 17.19
N VAL A 70 4.16 -4.66 16.26
CA VAL A 70 4.69 -5.99 16.55
C VAL A 70 6.15 -5.88 16.96
N MET A 71 6.44 -6.19 18.23
CA MET A 71 7.78 -6.08 18.83
C MET A 71 8.59 -7.39 18.79
N LYS A 72 8.19 -8.35 17.95
CA LYS A 72 8.87 -9.64 17.81
C LYS A 72 10.30 -9.44 17.27
N ARG A 73 11.27 -10.00 17.98
CA ARG A 73 12.67 -10.03 17.52
C ARG A 73 12.85 -11.16 16.54
N LEU A 74 13.26 -10.83 15.31
CA LEU A 74 13.79 -11.83 14.39
C LEU A 74 15.13 -12.36 14.90
N PRO A 75 15.46 -13.64 14.68
CA PRO A 75 16.75 -14.23 15.03
C PRO A 75 17.86 -13.74 14.07
N LEU A 76 18.08 -12.44 14.03
CA LEU A 76 19.18 -11.81 13.30
C LEU A 76 20.46 -12.02 14.12
N SER A 77 21.00 -13.24 14.05
CA SER A 77 22.17 -13.60 14.86
C SER A 77 23.41 -12.97 14.25
N MET A 78 23.95 -11.96 14.94
CA MET A 78 25.34 -11.52 14.77
C MET A 78 26.30 -12.32 15.67
N ASP A 79 25.76 -13.16 16.57
CA ASP A 79 26.50 -13.83 17.65
C ASP A 79 27.47 -14.94 17.18
N LYS A 80 27.50 -15.23 15.87
CA LYS A 80 28.45 -16.19 15.29
C LYS A 80 29.22 -15.58 14.12
N MET A 81 29.86 -14.43 14.34
CA MET A 81 30.99 -13.94 13.52
C MET A 81 32.23 -14.85 13.67
N LEU A 82 32.07 -16.17 13.53
CA LEU A 82 33.12 -17.18 13.74
C LEU A 82 33.99 -17.36 12.48
N GLY A 83 34.43 -16.26 11.87
CA GLY A 83 35.20 -16.29 10.62
C GLY A 83 34.39 -16.85 9.44
N PRO A 84 34.95 -17.71 8.56
CA PRO A 84 34.32 -18.12 7.28
C PRO A 84 33.02 -18.97 7.41
N SER A 85 32.46 -19.11 8.61
CA SER A 85 31.28 -19.94 8.91
C SER A 85 30.10 -19.13 9.44
N HIS A 86 29.94 -17.86 9.04
CA HIS A 86 28.83 -17.03 9.50
C HIS A 86 27.49 -17.55 8.96
N VAL A 87 26.63 -17.98 9.88
CA VAL A 87 25.24 -18.34 9.61
C VAL A 87 24.34 -17.18 10.05
N PRO A 88 23.48 -16.63 9.17
CA PRO A 88 22.70 -15.41 9.46
C PRO A 88 21.67 -15.58 10.60
N GLY A 89 21.39 -16.81 11.02
CA GLY A 89 20.37 -17.12 12.03
C GLY A 89 18.93 -16.96 11.55
N ILE A 90 18.74 -16.44 10.34
CA ILE A 90 17.44 -16.18 9.72
C ILE A 90 17.30 -16.92 8.40
N THR A 91 16.12 -17.48 8.18
CA THR A 91 15.73 -18.20 6.97
C THR A 91 14.42 -17.67 6.42
N LYS A 92 13.99 -18.19 5.27
CA LYS A 92 12.66 -17.95 4.73
C LYS A 92 11.53 -18.28 5.71
N ILE A 93 11.66 -19.37 6.47
CA ILE A 93 10.64 -19.81 7.42
C ILE A 93 10.47 -18.76 8.52
N ASP A 94 11.59 -18.26 9.05
CA ASP A 94 11.57 -17.22 10.09
C ASP A 94 10.91 -15.91 9.61
N LEU A 95 11.12 -15.53 8.33
CA LEU A 95 10.46 -14.35 7.73
C LEU A 95 8.93 -14.54 7.65
N LEU A 96 8.47 -15.72 7.23
CA LEU A 96 7.04 -16.05 7.16
C LEU A 96 6.42 -16.07 8.57
N ASP A 97 7.04 -16.80 9.50
CA ASP A 97 6.55 -16.97 10.88
C ASP A 97 6.55 -15.67 11.69
N ALA A 98 7.50 -14.77 11.42
CA ALA A 98 7.51 -13.44 12.04
C ALA A 98 6.41 -12.54 11.46
N SER A 99 6.17 -12.63 10.16
CA SER A 99 5.19 -11.77 9.48
C SER A 99 3.75 -12.16 9.80
N LYS A 100 3.48 -13.44 10.11
CA LYS A 100 2.13 -13.96 10.43
C LYS A 100 1.38 -13.15 11.50
N GLU A 101 2.06 -12.70 12.54
CA GLU A 101 1.44 -11.99 13.68
C GLU A 101 0.75 -10.68 13.25
N MET A 102 1.21 -10.05 12.17
CA MET A 102 0.58 -8.83 11.66
C MET A 102 -0.85 -9.06 11.15
N LEU A 103 -1.20 -10.29 10.75
CA LEU A 103 -2.51 -10.62 10.19
C LEU A 103 -3.61 -10.44 11.22
N ASP A 104 -3.42 -10.97 12.43
CA ASP A 104 -4.42 -10.87 13.51
C ASP A 104 -4.61 -9.40 13.94
N ILE A 105 -3.52 -8.64 14.02
CA ILE A 105 -3.57 -7.21 14.32
C ILE A 105 -4.31 -6.45 13.22
N SER A 106 -4.04 -6.77 11.95
CA SER A 106 -4.74 -6.18 10.81
C SER A 106 -6.24 -6.49 10.85
N VAL A 107 -6.64 -7.71 11.22
CA VAL A 107 -8.06 -8.08 11.41
C VAL A 107 -8.70 -7.22 12.49
N ASN A 108 -8.06 -7.12 13.67
CA ASN A 108 -8.59 -6.31 14.77
C ASN A 108 -8.71 -4.83 14.39
N ARG A 109 -7.69 -4.26 13.74
CA ARG A 109 -7.69 -2.88 13.23
C ARG A 109 -8.86 -2.62 12.27
N VAL A 110 -9.13 -3.57 11.36
CA VAL A 110 -10.27 -3.46 10.42
C VAL A 110 -11.61 -3.53 11.15
N LEU A 111 -11.72 -4.34 12.20
CA LEU A 111 -12.92 -4.40 13.04
C LEU A 111 -13.15 -3.11 13.83
N GLU A 112 -12.09 -2.52 14.38
CA GLU A 112 -12.12 -1.26 15.14
C GLU A 112 -12.58 -0.06 14.31
N TRP A 113 -12.28 -0.03 13.01
CA TRP A 113 -12.72 1.05 12.13
C TRP A 113 -14.25 1.16 12.00
N GLY A 114 -14.96 0.06 12.28
CA GLY A 114 -16.41 -0.02 12.14
C GLY A 114 -16.85 0.00 10.66
N THR A 115 -18.14 -0.23 10.45
CA THR A 115 -18.74 -0.25 9.09
C THR A 115 -20.04 0.54 9.00
N GLU A 116 -20.46 1.20 10.07
CA GLU A 116 -21.80 1.78 10.24
C GLU A 116 -22.06 2.94 9.26
N GLN A 117 -20.99 3.63 8.87
CA GLN A 117 -21.05 4.79 7.97
C GLN A 117 -20.86 4.41 6.50
N ARG A 118 -20.37 3.19 6.24
CA ARG A 118 -20.03 2.67 4.92
C ARG A 118 -21.31 2.45 4.12
N LYS A 119 -21.42 3.15 2.98
CA LYS A 119 -22.53 2.94 2.04
C LYS A 119 -22.05 3.20 0.61
N PRO A 120 -22.48 2.39 -0.37
CA PRO A 120 -22.22 2.63 -1.78
C PRO A 120 -22.51 4.07 -2.18
N ARG A 121 -21.52 4.77 -2.74
CA ARG A 121 -21.66 6.13 -3.27
C ARG A 121 -20.51 6.48 -4.20
N GLU A 122 -20.73 7.44 -5.06
CA GLU A 122 -19.67 8.07 -5.84
C GLU A 122 -18.94 9.14 -5.02
N ILE A 123 -17.61 9.17 -5.13
CA ILE A 123 -16.75 10.23 -4.59
C ILE A 123 -15.87 10.82 -5.68
N GLU A 124 -15.39 12.04 -5.46
CA GLU A 124 -14.38 12.67 -6.31
C GLU A 124 -12.98 12.22 -5.91
N HIS A 125 -12.10 12.06 -6.90
CA HIS A 125 -10.72 11.61 -6.72
C HIS A 125 -9.72 12.39 -7.59
N GLY A 126 -8.51 12.57 -7.06
CA GLY A 126 -7.36 13.16 -7.73
C GLY A 126 -7.15 14.61 -7.30
N ILE A 127 -6.14 15.28 -7.86
CA ILE A 127 -5.78 16.66 -7.47
C ILE A 127 -6.96 17.64 -7.57
N GLY A 128 -7.91 17.38 -8.47
CA GLY A 128 -9.12 18.19 -8.65
C GLY A 128 -10.07 18.23 -7.44
N VAL A 129 -9.86 17.41 -6.41
CA VAL A 129 -10.64 17.48 -5.15
C VAL A 129 -10.27 18.70 -4.30
N LEU A 130 -9.10 19.30 -4.54
CA LEU A 130 -8.64 20.47 -3.82
C LEU A 130 -9.33 21.72 -4.37
N GLN A 131 -9.67 22.65 -3.48
CA GLN A 131 -10.46 23.82 -3.83
C GLN A 131 -9.72 25.12 -3.53
N ARG A 132 -9.77 26.06 -4.48
CA ARG A 132 -8.99 27.30 -4.42
C ARG A 132 -9.34 28.15 -3.21
N ASP A 133 -10.63 28.34 -2.96
CA ASP A 133 -11.16 29.27 -1.96
C ASP A 133 -11.57 28.60 -0.64
N TYR A 134 -11.25 27.32 -0.46
CA TYR A 134 -11.43 26.58 0.79
C TYR A 134 -10.08 26.25 1.41
N VAL A 135 -10.06 26.10 2.74
CA VAL A 135 -8.91 25.61 3.48
C VAL A 135 -8.79 24.10 3.25
N ASN A 136 -7.78 23.68 2.49
CA ASN A 136 -7.57 22.29 2.10
C ASN A 136 -6.78 21.55 3.18
N ILE A 137 -7.44 20.63 3.88
CA ILE A 137 -6.81 19.74 4.85
C ILE A 137 -6.77 18.33 4.27
N VAL A 138 -5.58 17.75 4.18
CA VAL A 138 -5.36 16.38 3.71
C VAL A 138 -5.26 15.44 4.91
N LEU A 139 -6.22 14.55 5.05
CA LEU A 139 -6.28 13.50 6.06
C LEU A 139 -5.49 12.27 5.58
N THR A 140 -4.36 11.97 6.23
CA THR A 140 -3.58 10.74 5.93
C THR A 140 -3.75 9.63 6.96
N ASP A 141 -4.26 9.97 8.14
CA ASP A 141 -4.58 9.03 9.22
C ASP A 141 -6.10 8.85 9.38
N TYR A 142 -6.56 7.63 9.65
CA TYR A 142 -8.00 7.37 9.76
C TYR A 142 -8.54 7.96 11.08
N SER A 143 -9.19 9.13 10.99
CA SER A 143 -9.71 9.85 12.16
C SER A 143 -11.19 10.25 11.97
N PRO A 144 -12.13 9.44 12.49
CA PRO A 144 -13.55 9.80 12.58
C PRO A 144 -13.78 11.16 13.26
N GLU A 145 -12.95 11.50 14.25
CA GLU A 145 -13.08 12.77 14.97
C GLU A 145 -12.72 13.97 14.08
N MET A 146 -11.64 13.88 13.30
CA MET A 146 -11.31 14.94 12.32
C MET A 146 -12.42 15.09 11.26
N ILE A 147 -12.98 13.99 10.79
CA ILE A 147 -14.09 14.01 9.83
C ILE A 147 -15.33 14.69 10.43
N LYS A 148 -15.63 14.45 11.70
CA LYS A 148 -16.74 15.09 12.41
C LYS A 148 -16.48 16.57 12.67
N GLN A 149 -15.32 16.92 13.21
CA GLN A 149 -15.00 18.30 13.62
C GLN A 149 -14.80 19.24 12.42
N SER A 150 -14.22 18.75 11.31
CA SER A 150 -14.09 19.54 10.07
C SER A 150 -15.44 20.02 9.52
N ARG A 151 -16.53 19.33 9.88
CA ARG A 151 -17.91 19.70 9.51
C ARG A 151 -18.59 20.61 10.54
N SER A 152 -17.97 20.89 11.68
CA SER A 152 -18.55 21.70 12.75
C SER A 152 -18.66 23.18 12.39
N GLN A 153 -19.64 23.87 12.99
CA GLN A 153 -19.84 25.30 12.77
C GLN A 153 -18.63 26.13 13.22
N LYS A 154 -18.06 25.79 14.38
CA LYS A 154 -16.86 26.44 14.94
C LYS A 154 -15.71 26.50 13.91
N VAL A 155 -15.37 25.36 13.31
CA VAL A 155 -14.24 25.28 12.37
C VAL A 155 -14.57 26.00 11.04
N ARG A 156 -15.83 25.97 10.59
CA ARG A 156 -16.26 26.76 9.43
C ARG A 156 -16.12 28.26 9.66
N ASP A 157 -16.45 28.73 10.87
CA ASP A 157 -16.33 30.15 11.22
C ASP A 157 -14.86 30.58 11.27
N MET A 158 -13.97 29.74 11.82
CA MET A 158 -12.52 29.97 11.79
C MET A 158 -11.97 30.15 10.37
N ALA A 159 -12.42 29.33 9.41
CA ALA A 159 -12.01 29.48 8.01
C ALA A 159 -12.51 30.79 7.39
N ARG A 160 -13.74 31.19 7.70
CA ARG A 160 -14.37 32.42 7.20
C ARG A 160 -13.69 33.69 7.71
N GLU A 161 -13.21 33.69 8.96
CA GLU A 161 -12.42 34.79 9.54
C GLU A 161 -11.14 35.10 8.73
N LYS A 162 -10.63 34.13 7.96
CA LYS A 162 -9.47 34.29 7.07
C LYS A 162 -9.84 34.32 5.59
N ASN A 163 -11.08 34.68 5.25
CA ASN A 163 -11.58 34.75 3.86
C ASN A 163 -11.61 33.39 3.13
N GLY A 164 -11.73 32.29 3.86
CA GLY A 164 -12.03 30.97 3.30
C GLY A 164 -13.53 30.73 3.23
N GLN A 165 -14.02 30.05 2.19
CA GLN A 165 -15.43 29.67 2.07
C GLN A 165 -15.82 28.56 3.06
N GLY A 166 -14.83 27.79 3.53
CA GLY A 166 -14.97 26.74 4.53
C GLY A 166 -13.72 25.84 4.58
N ILE A 167 -13.84 24.71 5.28
CA ILE A 167 -12.84 23.62 5.21
C ILE A 167 -13.21 22.66 4.10
N ASN A 168 -12.21 22.28 3.31
CA ASN A 168 -12.25 21.15 2.40
C ASN A 168 -11.38 20.03 2.97
N LEU A 169 -12.01 19.03 3.60
CA LEU A 169 -11.31 17.84 4.11
C LEU A 169 -11.28 16.78 3.01
N VAL A 170 -10.07 16.37 2.62
CA VAL A 170 -9.84 15.34 1.60
C VAL A 170 -8.94 14.26 2.17
N GLY A 171 -9.12 13.00 1.77
CA GLY A 171 -8.24 11.91 2.15
C GLY A 171 -6.99 11.85 1.26
N ALA A 172 -5.89 11.29 1.77
CA ALA A 172 -4.80 10.75 0.96
C ALA A 172 -4.17 9.54 1.65
N LEU A 173 -3.38 8.75 0.91
CA LEU A 173 -2.71 7.55 1.43
C LEU A 173 -3.71 6.55 2.04
N CYS A 174 -3.24 5.63 2.90
CA CYS A 174 -4.09 4.57 3.44
C CYS A 174 -5.19 5.09 4.38
N GLY A 175 -4.87 5.95 5.36
CA GLY A 175 -5.88 6.46 6.29
C GLY A 175 -6.95 7.31 5.59
N GLY A 176 -6.55 8.09 4.59
CA GLY A 176 -7.47 8.85 3.75
C GLY A 176 -8.33 7.97 2.83
N ALA A 177 -7.76 6.90 2.26
CA ALA A 177 -8.53 5.92 1.49
C ALA A 177 -9.56 5.20 2.36
N GLU A 178 -9.21 4.87 3.60
CA GLU A 178 -10.15 4.27 4.57
C GLU A 178 -11.24 5.24 4.99
N ALA A 179 -10.88 6.49 5.26
CA ALA A 179 -11.85 7.54 5.57
C ALA A 179 -12.79 7.79 4.39
N SER A 180 -12.27 7.74 3.16
CA SER A 180 -13.07 7.83 1.93
C SER A 180 -14.05 6.66 1.88
N TYR A 181 -13.55 5.43 2.01
CA TYR A 181 -14.35 4.20 1.97
C TYR A 181 -15.49 4.16 3.00
N ASN A 182 -15.26 4.61 4.24
CA ASN A 182 -16.28 4.58 5.29
C ASN A 182 -17.15 5.85 5.36
N TYR A 183 -16.61 7.05 5.07
CA TYR A 183 -17.33 8.32 5.26
C TYR A 183 -17.66 9.08 3.98
N GLY A 184 -17.14 8.66 2.83
CA GLY A 184 -17.35 9.31 1.55
C GLY A 184 -16.67 10.66 1.41
N ILE A 185 -15.54 10.87 2.10
CA ILE A 185 -14.72 12.06 1.84
C ILE A 185 -14.05 11.94 0.46
N PRO A 186 -13.82 13.03 -0.28
CA PRO A 186 -13.05 13.01 -1.52
C PRO A 186 -11.61 12.51 -1.28
N LEU A 187 -11.02 11.84 -2.27
CA LEU A 187 -9.69 11.24 -2.15
C LEU A 187 -8.68 11.94 -3.08
N LEU A 188 -7.68 12.61 -2.52
CA LEU A 188 -6.61 13.24 -3.30
C LEU A 188 -5.77 12.19 -4.06
N GLY A 189 -5.50 11.04 -3.44
CA GLY A 189 -4.73 9.94 -4.02
C GLY A 189 -3.53 9.54 -3.17
N ASP A 190 -2.40 9.27 -3.82
CA ASP A 190 -1.19 8.79 -3.18
C ASP A 190 -0.13 9.88 -2.96
N ALA A 191 1.06 9.46 -2.54
CA ALA A 191 2.16 10.37 -2.25
C ALA A 191 2.62 11.19 -3.46
N GLY A 192 2.43 10.69 -4.69
CA GLY A 192 2.72 11.39 -5.93
C GLY A 192 1.76 12.56 -6.14
N GLU A 193 0.44 12.35 -6.00
CA GLU A 193 -0.52 13.47 -6.06
C GLU A 193 -0.33 14.47 -4.91
N MET A 194 0.01 14.00 -3.71
CA MET A 194 0.32 14.89 -2.60
C MET A 194 1.53 15.78 -2.89
N GLU A 195 2.59 15.22 -3.48
CA GLU A 195 3.76 15.99 -3.87
C GLU A 195 3.43 16.98 -4.99
N GLU A 196 2.66 16.57 -6.00
CA GLU A 196 2.26 17.46 -7.10
C GLU A 196 1.35 18.60 -6.64
N ALA A 197 0.52 18.37 -5.63
CA ALA A 197 -0.43 19.35 -5.12
C ALA A 197 0.06 20.11 -3.87
N GLY A 198 1.35 20.00 -3.51
CA GLY A 198 1.87 20.49 -2.23
C GLY A 198 1.59 21.98 -1.94
N ASP A 199 1.61 22.84 -2.96
CA ASP A 199 1.30 24.28 -2.86
C ASP A 199 -0.20 24.59 -2.78
N MET A 200 -1.06 23.60 -2.99
CA MET A 200 -2.52 23.68 -2.88
C MET A 200 -3.05 23.14 -1.55
N ILE A 201 -2.20 22.47 -0.76
CA ILE A 201 -2.52 21.84 0.52
C ILE A 201 -2.16 22.80 1.66
N ASP A 202 -3.13 23.11 2.51
CA ASP A 202 -2.92 24.02 3.64
C ASP A 202 -2.44 23.27 4.90
N TYR A 203 -2.79 22.00 5.05
CA TYR A 203 -2.30 21.16 6.15
C TYR A 203 -2.40 19.66 5.83
N VAL A 204 -1.43 18.87 6.29
CA VAL A 204 -1.47 17.41 6.25
C VAL A 204 -1.70 16.89 7.67
N TYR A 205 -2.86 16.29 7.91
CA TYR A 205 -3.23 15.72 9.21
C TYR A 205 -2.77 14.27 9.32
N GLN A 206 -1.87 14.03 10.28
CA GLN A 206 -1.25 12.72 10.56
C GLN A 206 -1.61 12.19 11.96
N GLY A 207 -2.74 12.62 12.52
CA GLY A 207 -3.15 12.36 13.91
C GLY A 207 -2.87 13.55 14.85
N GLY A 208 -3.32 13.42 16.10
CA GLY A 208 -3.16 14.45 17.15
C GLY A 208 -4.36 15.40 17.29
N ASP A 209 -4.14 16.57 17.91
CA ASP A 209 -5.19 17.53 18.23
C ASP A 209 -5.82 18.14 16.96
N VAL A 210 -7.13 17.96 16.85
CA VAL A 210 -7.88 18.36 15.66
C VAL A 210 -8.08 19.88 15.58
N THR A 211 -8.25 20.56 16.72
CA THR A 211 -8.45 22.01 16.74
C THR A 211 -7.17 22.71 16.33
N GLU A 212 -6.03 22.29 16.89
CA GLU A 212 -4.70 22.81 16.55
C GLU A 212 -4.39 22.59 15.05
N ALA A 213 -4.73 21.42 14.51
CA ALA A 213 -4.58 21.13 13.09
C ALA A 213 -5.41 22.09 12.22
N CYS A 214 -6.67 22.36 12.59
CA CYS A 214 -7.53 23.29 11.87
C CYS A 214 -7.01 24.74 11.96
N GLU A 215 -6.50 25.17 13.12
CA GLU A 215 -5.91 26.51 13.30
C GLU A 215 -4.70 26.71 12.39
N LYS A 216 -3.78 25.73 12.37
CA LYS A 216 -2.60 25.75 11.49
C LYS A 216 -3.00 25.76 10.01
N ALA A 217 -4.00 24.97 9.63
CA ALA A 217 -4.50 24.95 8.25
C ALA A 217 -5.05 26.33 7.83
N VAL A 218 -5.85 26.95 8.68
CA VAL A 218 -6.43 28.28 8.44
C VAL A 218 -5.34 29.36 8.35
N GLU A 219 -4.30 29.26 9.19
CA GLU A 219 -3.14 30.15 9.11
C GLU A 219 -2.39 29.98 7.79
N ASN A 220 -2.11 28.75 7.37
CA ASN A 220 -1.43 28.46 6.11
C ASN A 220 -2.25 28.92 4.89
N PHE A 221 -3.56 28.70 4.91
CA PHE A 221 -4.48 29.20 3.88
C PHE A 221 -4.37 30.71 3.70
N SER A 222 -4.26 31.47 4.78
CA SER A 222 -4.12 32.93 4.70
C SER A 222 -2.83 33.39 4.01
N LYS A 223 -1.83 32.51 3.94
CA LYS A 223 -0.52 32.73 3.29
C LYS A 223 -0.43 32.09 1.91
N ARG A 224 -1.40 31.24 1.52
CA ARG A 224 -1.39 30.53 0.23
C ARG A 224 -1.57 31.51 -0.93
N ASP A 225 -0.65 31.44 -1.89
CA ASP A 225 -0.77 32.19 -3.13
C ASP A 225 -1.91 31.61 -3.98
N LYS A 226 -3.03 32.33 -4.03
CA LYS A 226 -4.21 31.91 -4.79
C LYS A 226 -4.03 32.08 -6.31
N ALA A 227 -2.98 32.76 -6.78
CA ALA A 227 -2.69 32.93 -8.19
C ALA A 227 -1.98 31.71 -8.79
N THR A 228 -1.23 30.93 -8.00
CA THR A 228 -0.55 29.71 -8.45
C THR A 228 -1.46 28.47 -8.41
N PHE A 229 -2.68 28.61 -7.88
CA PHE A 229 -3.62 27.49 -7.73
C PHE A 229 -3.99 26.89 -9.10
N ARG A 230 -3.63 25.62 -9.28
CA ARG A 230 -3.89 24.87 -10.51
C ARG A 230 -5.27 24.20 -10.45
N HIS A 231 -5.98 24.26 -11.57
CA HIS A 231 -7.29 23.63 -11.70
C HIS A 231 -7.16 22.29 -12.42
N TYR A 232 -7.71 21.25 -11.81
CA TYR A 232 -7.76 19.90 -12.36
C TYR A 232 -9.21 19.41 -12.31
N THR A 233 -9.62 18.62 -13.30
CA THR A 233 -10.93 17.95 -13.27
C THR A 233 -10.82 16.68 -12.41
N PRO A 234 -11.57 16.55 -11.31
CA PRO A 234 -11.58 15.32 -10.52
C PRO A 234 -12.23 14.18 -11.31
N LYS A 235 -11.75 12.97 -11.08
CA LYS A 235 -12.41 11.74 -11.53
C LYS A 235 -13.44 11.29 -10.50
N ARG A 236 -14.36 10.39 -10.86
CA ARG A 236 -15.40 9.88 -9.96
C ARG A 236 -15.35 8.37 -9.83
N TYR A 237 -15.51 7.89 -8.60
CA TYR A 237 -15.47 6.46 -8.30
C TYR A 237 -16.53 6.05 -7.29
N THR A 238 -17.20 4.93 -7.56
CA THR A 238 -18.02 4.21 -6.59
C THR A 238 -17.13 3.51 -5.56
N ILE A 239 -17.42 3.77 -4.30
CA ILE A 239 -16.79 3.18 -3.12
C ILE A 239 -17.86 2.72 -2.13
N GLY A 240 -17.46 2.07 -1.04
CA GLY A 240 -18.34 1.82 0.11
C GLY A 240 -19.25 0.60 -0.05
N HIS A 241 -19.03 -0.23 -1.07
CA HIS A 241 -19.58 -1.59 -1.08
C HIS A 241 -18.86 -2.43 -0.01
N THR A 242 -19.64 -3.11 0.83
CA THR A 242 -19.09 -4.01 1.84
C THR A 242 -18.41 -5.21 1.20
N ILE A 243 -17.24 -5.58 1.72
CA ILE A 243 -16.58 -6.85 1.41
C ILE A 243 -17.31 -7.93 2.22
N ASP A 244 -18.43 -8.42 1.70
CA ASP A 244 -19.22 -9.50 2.31
C ASP A 244 -18.54 -10.84 2.05
N LYS A 245 -17.68 -11.27 2.99
CA LYS A 245 -16.87 -12.47 2.82
C LYS A 245 -17.72 -13.73 2.68
N GLU A 246 -18.89 -13.80 3.32
CA GLU A 246 -19.77 -14.97 3.24
C GLU A 246 -20.36 -15.11 1.84
N ALA A 247 -20.97 -14.03 1.33
CA ALA A 247 -21.54 -14.00 -0.01
C ALA A 247 -20.48 -14.19 -1.11
N ILE A 248 -19.32 -13.55 -0.97
CA ILE A 248 -18.20 -13.71 -1.92
C ILE A 248 -17.71 -15.16 -1.93
N ASN A 249 -17.52 -15.77 -0.76
CA ASN A 249 -17.08 -17.17 -0.68
C ASN A 249 -18.10 -18.14 -1.25
N GLU A 250 -19.39 -17.90 -1.02
CA GLU A 250 -20.46 -18.67 -1.62
C GLU A 250 -20.40 -18.63 -3.16
N ALA A 251 -20.26 -17.42 -3.72
CA ALA A 251 -20.17 -17.21 -5.16
C ALA A 251 -18.92 -17.88 -5.77
N VAL A 252 -17.76 -17.79 -5.10
CA VAL A 252 -16.52 -18.49 -5.50
C VAL A 252 -16.70 -20.00 -5.49
N ASN A 253 -17.38 -20.54 -4.45
CA ASN A 253 -17.61 -21.98 -4.32
C ASN A 253 -18.58 -22.52 -5.37
N LYS A 254 -19.59 -21.71 -5.76
CA LYS A 254 -20.52 -22.03 -6.86
C LYS A 254 -19.91 -21.82 -8.24
N GLY A 255 -18.73 -21.20 -8.33
CA GLY A 255 -18.05 -20.93 -9.59
C GLY A 255 -18.61 -19.74 -10.38
N VAL A 256 -19.38 -18.86 -9.72
CA VAL A 256 -19.87 -17.59 -10.30
C VAL A 256 -18.70 -16.68 -10.67
N VAL A 257 -17.64 -16.72 -9.85
CA VAL A 257 -16.31 -16.20 -10.16
C VAL A 257 -15.26 -17.27 -9.90
N LYS A 258 -14.14 -17.21 -10.64
CA LYS A 258 -13.05 -18.19 -10.55
C LYS A 258 -12.30 -18.11 -9.22
N GLY A 259 -12.21 -16.91 -8.65
CA GLY A 259 -11.53 -16.62 -7.39
C GLY A 259 -11.55 -15.12 -7.10
N VAL A 260 -10.81 -14.71 -6.06
CA VAL A 260 -10.71 -13.32 -5.64
C VAL A 260 -9.27 -12.83 -5.79
N VAL A 261 -9.12 -11.63 -6.33
CA VAL A 261 -7.85 -10.94 -6.47
C VAL A 261 -7.88 -9.69 -5.59
N ALA A 262 -7.00 -9.63 -4.60
CA ALA A 262 -6.80 -8.43 -3.81
C ALA A 262 -5.62 -7.62 -4.38
N LEU A 263 -5.87 -6.38 -4.76
CA LEU A 263 -4.83 -5.45 -5.20
C LEU A 263 -4.39 -4.59 -4.02
N MET A 264 -3.10 -4.70 -3.65
CA MET A 264 -2.51 -4.01 -2.50
C MET A 264 -1.18 -3.37 -2.89
N GLY A 265 -0.84 -2.19 -2.37
CA GLY A 265 0.46 -1.56 -2.62
C GLY A 265 0.35 -0.09 -2.99
N CYS A 266 1.39 0.45 -3.62
CA CYS A 266 1.52 1.88 -3.95
C CYS A 266 1.72 2.12 -5.46
N GLU A 267 1.32 3.27 -6.01
CA GLU A 267 1.53 3.58 -7.44
C GLU A 267 2.87 4.23 -7.74
N ALA A 268 3.53 4.94 -6.82
CA ALA A 268 4.78 5.64 -7.12
C ALA A 268 6.04 4.76 -6.93
N GLY A 269 7.04 4.84 -7.83
CA GLY A 269 8.17 3.89 -7.93
C GLY A 269 8.48 3.29 -9.32
N LYS A 270 8.86 2.00 -9.37
CA LYS A 270 9.48 1.35 -10.54
C LYS A 270 8.62 0.34 -11.34
N SER A 271 7.44 -0.05 -10.88
CA SER A 271 6.63 -1.03 -11.62
C SER A 271 6.18 -0.46 -12.96
N THR A 272 6.03 -1.32 -13.97
CA THR A 272 5.51 -0.95 -15.28
C THR A 272 4.04 -1.32 -15.45
N TRP A 273 3.39 -1.86 -14.41
CA TRP A 273 2.00 -2.27 -14.49
C TRP A 273 1.09 -1.07 -14.74
N ASP A 274 0.27 -1.17 -15.79
CA ASP A 274 -0.92 -0.33 -15.94
C ASP A 274 -2.04 -0.98 -15.12
N ILE A 275 -2.36 -0.34 -14.00
CA ILE A 275 -3.33 -0.88 -13.06
C ILE A 275 -4.73 -0.97 -13.67
N ARG A 276 -5.13 0.04 -14.45
CA ARG A 276 -6.45 0.07 -15.06
C ARG A 276 -6.61 -1.16 -15.93
N THR A 277 -5.68 -1.33 -16.87
CA THR A 277 -5.68 -2.47 -17.78
C THR A 277 -5.61 -3.79 -17.01
N LEU A 278 -4.82 -3.87 -15.94
CA LEU A 278 -4.77 -5.07 -15.10
C LEU A 278 -6.11 -5.38 -14.42
N VAL A 279 -6.82 -4.39 -13.88
CA VAL A 279 -8.14 -4.59 -13.25
C VAL A 279 -9.16 -5.04 -14.31
N GLU A 280 -9.16 -4.40 -15.49
CA GLU A 280 -9.98 -4.76 -16.65
C GLU A 280 -9.74 -6.23 -17.03
N GLU A 281 -8.49 -6.60 -17.30
CA GLU A 281 -8.10 -7.95 -17.71
C GLU A 281 -8.45 -9.01 -16.67
N VAL A 282 -8.19 -8.75 -15.38
CA VAL A 282 -8.50 -9.70 -14.30
C VAL A 282 -10.00 -9.92 -14.15
N ALA A 283 -10.79 -8.84 -14.21
CA ALA A 283 -12.24 -8.92 -14.13
C ALA A 283 -12.85 -9.64 -15.34
N GLU A 284 -12.40 -9.33 -16.56
CA GLU A 284 -12.83 -10.00 -17.80
C GLU A 284 -12.47 -11.50 -17.81
N ASN A 285 -11.40 -11.89 -17.14
CA ASN A 285 -11.03 -13.29 -16.95
C ASN A 285 -11.85 -14.02 -15.87
N GLY A 286 -12.89 -13.38 -15.32
CA GLY A 286 -13.86 -13.99 -14.41
C GLY A 286 -13.43 -14.03 -12.95
N PHE A 287 -12.48 -13.19 -12.55
CA PHE A 287 -12.10 -13.01 -11.15
C PHE A 287 -12.80 -11.78 -10.55
N MET A 288 -13.12 -11.85 -9.25
CA MET A 288 -13.50 -10.67 -8.50
C MET A 288 -12.25 -9.90 -8.09
N VAL A 289 -12.29 -8.57 -8.19
CA VAL A 289 -11.21 -7.69 -7.76
C VAL A 289 -11.62 -6.90 -6.52
N ILE A 290 -10.81 -6.99 -5.46
CA ILE A 290 -10.90 -6.11 -4.30
C ILE A 290 -9.68 -5.18 -4.33
N ASN A 291 -9.93 -3.93 -4.69
CA ASN A 291 -8.93 -2.90 -4.77
C ASN A 291 -8.75 -2.22 -3.40
N LEU A 292 -7.58 -2.36 -2.79
CA LEU A 292 -7.22 -1.75 -1.51
C LEU A 292 -6.16 -0.64 -1.65
N GLY A 293 -5.80 -0.24 -2.87
CA GLY A 293 -4.79 0.78 -3.14
C GLY A 293 -5.32 2.21 -2.99
N CYS A 294 -4.57 3.10 -2.33
CA CYS A 294 -4.90 4.53 -2.20
C CYS A 294 -4.81 5.34 -3.52
N HIS A 295 -4.25 4.72 -4.55
CA HIS A 295 -3.94 5.32 -5.84
C HIS A 295 -4.88 4.87 -6.95
N MET A 296 -5.56 3.74 -6.73
CA MET A 296 -6.30 3.05 -7.78
C MET A 296 -7.74 3.54 -7.78
N ARG A 297 -7.88 4.60 -8.56
CA ARG A 297 -8.86 4.82 -9.62
C ARG A 297 -9.43 3.51 -10.15
N GLU A 298 -10.69 3.50 -10.58
CA GLU A 298 -11.41 2.47 -11.37
C GLU A 298 -12.69 2.02 -10.64
N ALA A 299 -13.79 2.74 -10.89
CA ALA A 299 -15.13 2.29 -10.54
C ALA A 299 -16.04 2.16 -11.76
N GLU A 300 -15.54 2.46 -12.97
CA GLU A 300 -16.34 2.34 -14.18
C GLU A 300 -16.56 0.87 -14.57
N LEU A 301 -15.71 -0.06 -14.12
CA LEU A 301 -15.86 -1.50 -14.40
C LEU A 301 -16.91 -2.19 -13.54
N GLY A 302 -17.50 -1.47 -12.61
CA GLY A 302 -18.66 -1.96 -11.88
C GLY A 302 -19.90 -1.89 -12.75
N VAL A 303 -20.44 -3.07 -13.12
CA VAL A 303 -21.87 -3.41 -13.24
C VAL A 303 -22.20 -4.15 -14.55
N LYS A 304 -21.63 -3.78 -15.70
CA LYS A 304 -22.12 -4.33 -16.98
C LYS A 304 -21.58 -5.75 -17.24
N GLY A 305 -22.44 -6.76 -17.09
CA GLY A 305 -22.11 -8.16 -17.34
C GLY A 305 -21.38 -8.85 -16.18
N CYS A 306 -21.44 -8.27 -14.98
CA CYS A 306 -20.85 -8.85 -13.77
C CYS A 306 -21.82 -9.88 -13.14
N PRO A 307 -21.50 -11.19 -13.13
CA PRO A 307 -22.41 -12.21 -12.58
C PRO A 307 -22.69 -12.03 -11.07
N LEU A 308 -21.70 -11.53 -10.33
CA LEU A 308 -21.85 -11.21 -8.90
C LEU A 308 -22.88 -10.10 -8.65
N MET A 309 -23.00 -9.15 -9.58
CA MET A 309 -23.93 -8.04 -9.40
C MET A 309 -25.37 -8.54 -9.54
N ASP A 310 -25.61 -9.42 -10.51
CA ASP A 310 -26.95 -9.94 -10.80
C ASP A 310 -27.43 -10.92 -9.72
N GLU A 311 -26.56 -11.81 -9.22
CA GLU A 311 -26.95 -12.87 -8.28
C GLU A 311 -26.79 -12.47 -6.80
N TYR A 312 -25.79 -11.63 -6.48
CA TYR A 312 -25.42 -11.31 -5.10
C TYR A 312 -25.52 -9.82 -4.77
N ASN A 313 -25.82 -8.95 -5.75
CA ASN A 313 -25.78 -7.49 -5.60
C ASN A 313 -24.40 -6.98 -5.14
N ILE A 314 -23.34 -7.63 -5.60
CA ILE A 314 -21.94 -7.31 -5.31
C ILE A 314 -21.23 -6.95 -6.62
N PRO A 315 -20.54 -5.79 -6.71
CA PRO A 315 -19.80 -5.46 -7.92
C PRO A 315 -18.56 -6.35 -8.05
N CYS A 316 -18.20 -6.67 -9.30
CA CYS A 316 -17.00 -7.47 -9.59
C CYS A 316 -15.70 -6.74 -9.23
N VAL A 317 -15.75 -5.42 -9.09
CA VAL A 317 -14.66 -4.58 -8.57
C VAL A 317 -15.16 -3.82 -7.35
N ILE A 318 -14.54 -4.04 -6.19
CA ILE A 318 -14.79 -3.28 -4.96
C ILE A 318 -13.60 -2.37 -4.69
N ASN A 319 -13.84 -1.07 -4.60
CA ASN A 319 -12.90 -0.10 -4.03
C ASN A 319 -13.03 -0.10 -2.50
N GLY A 320 -12.15 -0.85 -1.85
CA GLY A 320 -12.27 -1.32 -0.47
C GLY A 320 -11.48 -0.53 0.57
N GLY A 321 -10.94 0.65 0.25
CA GLY A 321 -10.22 1.51 1.21
C GLY A 321 -8.73 1.18 1.33
N ALA A 322 -8.20 1.13 2.56
CA ALA A 322 -6.77 0.94 2.82
C ALA A 322 -6.24 -0.48 2.52
N CYS A 323 -4.94 -0.56 2.18
CA CYS A 323 -4.12 -1.77 2.00
C CYS A 323 -3.95 -2.59 3.30
N GLU A 324 -5.03 -3.05 3.93
CA GLU A 324 -4.97 -3.88 5.14
C GLU A 324 -5.27 -5.36 4.87
N PRO A 325 -4.35 -6.30 5.22
CA PRO A 325 -4.57 -7.73 5.01
C PRO A 325 -5.88 -8.27 5.60
N GLY A 326 -6.26 -7.82 6.80
CA GLY A 326 -7.45 -8.28 7.52
C GLY A 326 -8.76 -8.12 6.74
N LYS A 327 -8.81 -7.22 5.76
CA LYS A 327 -9.97 -7.03 4.89
C LYS A 327 -10.26 -8.23 3.99
N VAL A 328 -9.23 -8.95 3.58
CA VAL A 328 -9.34 -10.02 2.58
C VAL A 328 -9.05 -11.41 3.14
N LEU A 329 -8.47 -11.50 4.35
CA LEU A 329 -8.30 -12.79 5.03
C LEU A 329 -9.63 -13.53 5.20
N GLY A 330 -9.60 -14.83 4.93
CA GLY A 330 -10.79 -15.71 4.96
C GLY A 330 -11.55 -15.79 3.64
N LEU A 331 -11.14 -15.08 2.59
CA LEU A 331 -11.69 -15.25 1.25
C LEU A 331 -11.12 -16.50 0.56
N ASN A 332 -12.00 -17.28 -0.08
CA ASN A 332 -11.66 -18.49 -0.80
C ASN A 332 -11.00 -18.15 -2.14
N LYS A 333 -10.00 -18.96 -2.54
CA LYS A 333 -9.23 -18.77 -3.79
C LYS A 333 -8.71 -17.34 -3.95
N LEU A 334 -8.20 -16.78 -2.86
CA LEU A 334 -7.60 -15.45 -2.82
C LEU A 334 -6.18 -15.48 -3.41
N THR A 335 -5.88 -14.55 -4.31
CA THR A 335 -4.51 -14.19 -4.71
C THR A 335 -4.29 -12.70 -4.44
N VAL A 336 -3.11 -12.35 -3.91
CA VAL A 336 -2.75 -10.96 -3.63
C VAL A 336 -1.78 -10.45 -4.69
N LEU A 337 -2.16 -9.38 -5.36
CA LEU A 337 -1.32 -8.69 -6.32
C LEU A 337 -0.74 -7.44 -5.66
N MET A 338 0.59 -7.32 -5.70
CA MET A 338 1.31 -6.18 -5.16
C MET A 338 2.13 -5.49 -6.25
N PRO A 339 1.57 -4.51 -6.96
CA PRO A 339 2.25 -3.83 -8.06
C PRO A 339 3.58 -3.24 -7.61
N ARG A 340 3.60 -2.64 -6.40
CA ARG A 340 4.80 -2.10 -5.76
C ARG A 340 4.72 -2.30 -4.25
N TRP A 341 5.86 -2.57 -3.64
CA TRP A 341 6.05 -2.67 -2.19
C TRP A 341 6.94 -1.51 -1.70
N ARG A 342 6.58 -0.26 -2.06
CA ARG A 342 7.40 0.94 -1.73
C ARG A 342 7.72 1.03 -0.23
N GLU A 343 6.78 0.64 0.61
CA GLU A 343 6.93 0.64 2.06
C GLU A 343 7.24 -0.77 2.57
N PRO A 344 8.16 -0.93 3.55
CA PRO A 344 8.51 -2.21 4.13
C PRO A 344 7.31 -3.07 4.55
N ARG A 345 6.26 -2.44 5.11
CA ARG A 345 5.02 -3.14 5.51
C ARG A 345 4.34 -3.93 4.38
N MET A 346 4.47 -3.51 3.12
CA MET A 346 3.86 -4.24 2.00
C MET A 346 4.64 -5.53 1.71
N LEU A 347 5.97 -5.49 1.76
CA LEU A 347 6.76 -6.72 1.62
C LEU A 347 6.58 -7.63 2.83
N THR A 348 6.46 -7.09 4.04
CA THR A 348 6.06 -7.85 5.24
C THR A 348 4.69 -8.51 5.07
N ALA A 349 3.70 -7.79 4.55
CA ALA A 349 2.37 -8.35 4.26
C ALA A 349 2.45 -9.49 3.22
N ALA A 350 3.33 -9.40 2.21
CA ALA A 350 3.55 -10.49 1.27
C ALA A 350 4.02 -11.77 1.97
N PHE A 351 4.97 -11.65 2.90
CA PHE A 351 5.41 -12.78 3.74
C PHE A 351 4.29 -13.31 4.63
N ALA A 352 3.47 -12.42 5.20
CA ALA A 352 2.35 -12.81 6.04
C ALA A 352 1.29 -13.62 5.27
N PHE A 353 0.88 -13.16 4.08
CA PHE A 353 -0.03 -13.92 3.21
C PHE A 353 0.55 -15.27 2.79
N ALA A 354 1.82 -15.30 2.39
CA ALA A 354 2.51 -16.52 2.03
C ALA A 354 2.57 -17.53 3.20
N SER A 355 2.69 -17.06 4.44
CA SER A 355 2.64 -17.92 5.65
C SER A 355 1.31 -18.66 5.80
N GLU A 356 0.21 -18.07 5.30
CA GLU A 356 -1.13 -18.65 5.26
C GLU A 356 -1.43 -19.36 3.92
N LYS A 357 -0.41 -19.62 3.11
CA LYS A 357 -0.50 -20.22 1.76
C LYS A 357 -1.37 -19.43 0.79
N ILE A 358 -1.54 -18.13 1.02
CA ILE A 358 -2.22 -17.22 0.09
C ILE A 358 -1.17 -16.75 -0.93
N PRO A 359 -1.33 -17.05 -2.22
CA PRO A 359 -0.37 -16.64 -3.25
C PRO A 359 -0.23 -15.12 -3.34
N VAL A 360 1.01 -14.66 -3.52
CA VAL A 360 1.34 -13.25 -3.72
C VAL A 360 2.12 -13.08 -5.01
N ILE A 361 1.77 -12.08 -5.82
CA ILE A 361 2.50 -11.71 -7.03
C ILE A 361 2.98 -10.27 -6.90
N LEU A 362 4.30 -10.09 -6.87
CA LEU A 362 4.94 -8.78 -6.80
C LEU A 362 5.23 -8.23 -8.21
N GLY A 363 4.83 -6.99 -8.47
CA GLY A 363 5.14 -6.25 -9.69
C GLY A 363 6.54 -5.66 -9.76
N VAL A 364 7.30 -5.74 -8.66
CA VAL A 364 8.71 -5.30 -8.58
C VAL A 364 9.52 -6.35 -7.84
N VAL A 365 10.70 -6.67 -8.36
CA VAL A 365 11.65 -7.61 -7.74
C VAL A 365 12.10 -7.05 -6.38
N PRO A 366 11.96 -7.82 -5.27
CA PRO A 366 12.66 -7.56 -4.02
C PRO A 366 14.17 -7.42 -4.24
N PHE A 367 14.87 -6.74 -3.33
CA PHE A 367 16.33 -6.60 -3.40
C PHE A 367 17.03 -7.92 -3.06
N VAL A 368 16.96 -8.89 -3.98
CA VAL A 368 17.44 -10.25 -3.78
C VAL A 368 18.10 -10.83 -5.04
N ILE A 369 19.03 -11.76 -4.82
CA ILE A 369 19.66 -12.56 -5.88
C ILE A 369 18.67 -13.62 -6.43
N PRO A 370 18.89 -14.15 -7.65
CA PRO A 370 18.00 -15.14 -8.27
C PRO A 370 17.74 -16.38 -7.40
N LYS A 371 18.75 -16.87 -6.67
CA LYS A 371 18.61 -18.02 -5.76
C LYS A 371 17.56 -17.76 -4.68
N VAL A 372 17.65 -16.63 -3.98
CA VAL A 372 16.69 -16.26 -2.94
C VAL A 372 15.33 -15.95 -3.54
N ARG A 373 15.26 -15.32 -4.72
CA ARG A 373 14.00 -15.13 -5.46
C ARG A 373 13.29 -16.47 -5.73
N SER A 374 14.01 -17.51 -6.15
CA SER A 374 13.42 -18.85 -6.35
C SER A 374 12.86 -19.41 -5.05
N GLN A 375 13.58 -19.24 -3.94
CA GLN A 375 13.11 -19.70 -2.63
C GLN A 375 11.85 -18.97 -2.18
N LEU A 376 11.73 -17.66 -2.46
CA LEU A 376 10.52 -16.87 -2.22
C LEU A 376 9.34 -17.37 -3.08
N GLN A 377 9.59 -17.70 -4.35
CA GLN A 377 8.60 -18.29 -5.24
C GLN A 377 8.08 -19.63 -4.70
N ASP A 378 8.95 -20.48 -4.17
CA ASP A 378 8.55 -21.74 -3.53
C ASP A 378 7.70 -21.53 -2.26
N ALA A 379 7.79 -20.36 -1.63
CA ALA A 379 6.92 -19.96 -0.51
C ALA A 379 5.61 -19.31 -0.96
N GLY A 380 5.35 -19.19 -2.27
CA GLY A 380 4.14 -18.57 -2.79
C GLY A 380 4.26 -17.07 -3.09
N ILE A 381 5.47 -16.50 -3.05
CA ILE A 381 5.74 -15.10 -3.41
C ILE A 381 6.40 -15.07 -4.80
N LYS A 382 5.58 -14.92 -5.83
CA LYS A 382 6.02 -14.79 -7.23
C LYS A 382 6.37 -13.35 -7.56
N VAL A 383 7.17 -13.16 -8.60
CA VAL A 383 7.49 -11.83 -9.14
C VAL A 383 7.24 -11.86 -10.64
N GLU A 384 6.36 -10.99 -11.11
CA GLU A 384 6.04 -10.78 -12.53
C GLU A 384 6.04 -9.27 -12.81
N ILE A 385 6.92 -8.81 -13.68
CA ILE A 385 7.07 -7.37 -13.97
C ILE A 385 6.17 -6.92 -15.13
N ASP A 386 5.69 -7.87 -15.93
CA ASP A 386 4.79 -7.65 -17.05
C ASP A 386 3.34 -7.91 -16.64
N SER A 387 2.54 -6.85 -16.48
CA SER A 387 1.16 -6.98 -16.01
C SER A 387 0.29 -7.85 -16.90
N SER A 388 0.57 -7.89 -18.21
CA SER A 388 -0.22 -8.68 -19.17
C SER A 388 -0.15 -10.19 -18.93
N LYS A 389 0.87 -10.66 -18.20
CA LYS A 389 1.05 -12.07 -17.84
C LYS A 389 0.40 -12.44 -16.52
N VAL A 390 -0.05 -11.45 -15.74
CA VAL A 390 -0.55 -11.70 -14.38
C VAL A 390 -1.82 -12.56 -14.43
N ALA A 391 -2.72 -12.33 -15.38
CA ALA A 391 -3.94 -13.11 -15.52
C ALA A 391 -3.67 -14.62 -15.71
N GLU A 392 -2.61 -14.99 -16.42
CA GLU A 392 -2.18 -16.39 -16.62
C GLU A 392 -1.68 -17.05 -15.33
N LEU A 393 -1.23 -16.24 -14.36
CA LEU A 393 -0.69 -16.69 -13.08
C LEU A 393 -1.74 -16.87 -11.98
N LEU A 394 -2.99 -16.43 -12.22
CA LEU A 394 -4.12 -16.52 -11.29
C LEU A 394 -4.82 -17.89 -11.30
N GLY A 395 -4.46 -18.77 -12.24
CA GLY A 395 -5.07 -20.09 -12.48
C GLY A 395 -4.73 -21.16 -11.46
#